data_AF-A0A7Y7CJ65-F1
#
_entry.id   AF-A0A7Y7CJ65-F1
#
_cell.length_a   1.000
_cell.length_b   1.000
_cell.length_c   1.000
_cell.angle_alpha   90.00
_cell.angle_beta   90.00
_cell.angle_gamma   90.00
#
_symmetry.space_group_name_H-M   'P 1'
#
loop_
_entity.id
_entity.type
_entity.pdbx_description
1 polymer ?
#
loop_
_entity_poly.entity_id
_entity_poly.type
_entity_poly.pdbx_seq_one_letter_code
_entity_poly.pdbx_strand_id
1 'polypeptide(L)'
;MEVLYENLEDIFGIFNSDFQFLFDSIRDNGVYNLMGFSFLAITFFVFAGFYFLYKNPYAKFFPDWVLALVISGVLSAIVTFSIARGGLAEYLLDNDPEVVDFANKMVWFYTMMNLGLTVIFGFLISFVLRLKSKVQPHLPF
;
A
#
# COMPACT_ATOMS: atom_id res chain seq x y z
N MET A 1 1.51 10.03 8.58
CA MET A 1 1.92 8.79 7.92
C MET A 1 3.42 8.73 7.77
N GLU A 2 4.07 9.85 7.46
CA GLU A 2 5.51 10.11 7.54
C GLU A 2 6.29 9.31 8.61
N VAL A 3 5.99 9.51 9.90
CA VAL A 3 6.64 8.77 11.01
C VAL A 3 6.60 7.24 10.85
N LEU A 4 5.56 6.68 10.24
CA LEU A 4 5.49 5.24 9.99
C LEU A 4 6.48 4.82 8.89
N TYR A 5 6.63 5.60 7.83
CA TYR A 5 7.57 5.30 6.75
C TYR A 5 9.02 5.47 7.22
N GLU A 6 9.35 6.55 7.93
CA GLU A 6 10.69 6.78 8.47
C GLU A 6 11.14 5.64 9.38
N ASN A 7 10.28 5.21 10.32
CA ASN A 7 10.60 4.08 11.18
C ASN A 7 10.78 2.76 10.39
N LEU A 8 10.01 2.55 9.32
CA LEU A 8 10.15 1.35 8.51
C LEU A 8 11.44 1.39 7.69
N GLU A 9 11.84 2.54 7.17
CA GLU A 9 13.11 2.72 6.47
C GLU A 9 14.30 2.39 7.37
N ASP A 10 14.25 2.83 8.63
CA ASP A 10 15.25 2.49 9.65
C ASP A 10 15.27 0.99 9.96
N ILE A 11 14.09 0.39 10.17
CA ILE A 11 13.97 -1.05 10.48
C ILE A 11 14.49 -1.91 9.33
N PHE A 12 14.19 -1.55 8.08
CA PHE A 12 14.61 -2.29 6.89
C PHE A 12 16.01 -1.89 6.38
N GLY A 13 16.66 -0.90 7.02
CA GLY A 13 18.02 -0.48 6.71
C GLY A 13 18.19 0.08 5.29
N ILE A 14 17.15 0.69 4.72
CA ILE A 14 17.23 1.31 3.39
C ILE A 14 17.77 2.74 3.45
N PHE A 15 17.72 3.37 4.63
CA PHE A 15 18.26 4.71 4.82
C PHE A 15 19.76 4.75 4.50
N ASN A 16 20.14 5.68 3.63
CA ASN A 16 21.53 5.94 3.27
C ASN A 16 21.78 7.45 3.29
N SER A 17 22.76 7.88 4.10
CA SER A 17 23.13 9.28 4.25
C SER A 17 23.60 9.93 2.95
N ASP A 18 24.23 9.16 2.06
CA ASP A 18 24.73 9.66 0.77
C ASP A 18 23.56 10.06 -0.16
N PHE A 19 22.38 9.50 0.07
CA PHE A 19 21.16 9.72 -0.69
C PHE A 19 20.07 10.47 0.11
N GLN A 20 20.44 11.14 1.21
CA GLN A 20 19.49 11.80 2.11
C GLN A 20 18.54 12.76 1.38
N PHE A 21 19.01 13.45 0.34
CA PHE A 21 18.20 14.37 -0.46
C PHE A 21 16.98 13.69 -1.13
N LEU A 22 17.04 12.39 -1.44
CA LEU A 22 15.91 11.63 -1.97
C LEU A 22 14.82 11.43 -0.91
N PHE A 23 15.23 11.15 0.33
CA PHE A 23 14.33 11.02 1.47
C PHE A 23 13.69 12.37 1.83
N ASP A 24 14.50 13.43 1.88
CA ASP A 24 14.03 14.79 2.10
C ASP A 24 13.02 15.22 1.02
N SER A 25 13.27 14.90 -0.26
CA SER A 25 12.31 15.17 -1.34
C SER A 25 10.96 14.46 -1.14
N ILE A 26 10.98 13.17 -0.77
CA ILE A 26 9.75 12.40 -0.51
C ILE A 26 8.98 12.98 0.66
N ARG A 27 9.68 13.40 1.71
CA ARG A 27 9.09 14.04 2.89
C ARG A 27 8.46 15.38 2.54
N ASP A 28 9.25 16.27 1.96
CA ASP A 28 8.87 17.66 1.73
C ASP A 28 7.76 17.78 0.67
N ASN A 29 7.73 16.87 -0.32
CA ASN A 29 6.64 16.77 -1.29
C ASN A 29 5.39 16.04 -0.75
N GLY A 30 5.39 15.62 0.52
CA GLY A 30 4.24 14.96 1.16
C GLY A 30 3.91 13.58 0.61
N VAL A 31 4.86 12.94 -0.08
CA VAL A 31 4.69 11.65 -0.77
C VAL A 31 4.34 10.55 0.24
N TYR A 32 4.93 10.56 1.43
CA TYR A 32 4.58 9.63 2.52
C TYR A 32 3.10 9.71 2.92
N ASN A 33 2.55 10.91 3.00
CA ASN A 33 1.16 11.09 3.35
C ASN A 33 0.24 10.60 2.22
N LEU A 34 0.58 10.89 0.97
CA LEU A 34 -0.16 10.37 -0.19
C LEU A 34 -0.14 8.84 -0.26
N MET A 35 1.02 8.21 -0.10
CA MET A 35 1.17 6.75 -0.05
C MET A 35 0.38 6.14 1.11
N GLY A 36 0.44 6.77 2.28
CA GLY A 36 -0.27 6.31 3.46
C GLY A 36 -1.79 6.39 3.34
N PHE A 37 -2.31 7.51 2.84
CA PHE A 37 -3.75 7.67 2.65
C PHE A 37 -4.28 6.81 1.50
N SER A 38 -3.49 6.61 0.43
CA SER A 38 -3.93 5.82 -0.72
C SER A 38 -4.16 4.36 -0.35
N PHE A 39 -3.26 3.71 0.39
CA PHE A 39 -3.45 2.31 0.76
C PHE A 39 -4.66 2.14 1.69
N LEU A 40 -4.86 3.07 2.65
CA LEU A 40 -6.03 3.04 3.53
C LEU A 40 -7.31 3.19 2.72
N ALA A 41 -7.40 4.22 1.87
CA ALA A 41 -8.56 4.48 1.04
C ALA A 41 -8.88 3.28 0.13
N ILE A 42 -7.89 2.75 -0.59
CA ILE A 42 -8.05 1.59 -1.48
C ILE A 42 -8.57 0.39 -0.71
N THR A 43 -7.95 0.07 0.43
CA THR A 43 -8.39 -1.07 1.25
C THR A 43 -9.83 -0.89 1.71
N PHE A 44 -10.19 0.29 2.23
CA PHE A 44 -11.55 0.56 2.67
C PHE A 44 -12.57 0.49 1.52
N PHE A 45 -12.29 1.08 0.36
CA PHE A 45 -13.20 1.06 -0.77
C PHE A 45 -13.40 -0.34 -1.35
N VAL A 46 -12.33 -1.13 -1.46
CA VAL A 46 -12.41 -2.52 -1.95
C VAL A 46 -13.24 -3.37 -1.00
N PHE A 47 -12.99 -3.28 0.31
CA PHE A 47 -13.75 -4.05 1.31
C PHE A 47 -15.18 -3.55 1.50
N ALA A 48 -15.44 -2.26 1.37
CA ALA A 48 -16.80 -1.71 1.35
C ALA A 48 -17.56 -2.20 0.11
N GLY A 49 -16.94 -2.17 -1.07
CA GLY A 49 -17.50 -2.72 -2.30
C GLY A 49 -17.80 -4.20 -2.18
N PHE A 50 -16.86 -4.97 -1.63
CA PHE A 50 -17.06 -6.38 -1.29
C PHE A 50 -18.31 -6.59 -0.42
N TYR A 51 -18.46 -5.81 0.67
CA TYR A 51 -19.62 -5.89 1.55
C TYR A 51 -20.95 -5.58 0.84
N PHE A 52 -20.99 -4.57 -0.03
CA PHE A 52 -22.21 -4.21 -0.78
C PHE A 52 -22.58 -5.23 -1.85
N LEU A 53 -21.59 -5.78 -2.57
CA LEU A 53 -21.81 -6.77 -3.62
C LEU A 53 -22.29 -8.11 -3.03
N TYR A 54 -21.83 -8.47 -1.84
CA TYR A 54 -22.17 -9.73 -1.17
C TYR A 54 -23.53 -9.75 -0.44
N LYS A 55 -24.49 -8.94 -0.87
CA LYS A 55 -25.88 -9.01 -0.38
C LYS A 55 -26.61 -10.31 -0.80
N ASN A 56 -26.02 -11.14 -1.69
CA ASN A 56 -26.58 -12.41 -2.14
C ASN A 56 -25.77 -13.63 -1.62
N PRO A 57 -26.28 -14.38 -0.61
CA PRO A 57 -25.53 -15.39 0.13
C PRO A 57 -25.35 -16.76 -0.57
N TYR A 58 -25.60 -16.87 -1.88
CA TYR A 58 -25.66 -18.17 -2.59
C TYR A 58 -24.52 -18.44 -3.57
N ALA A 59 -23.56 -17.52 -3.74
CA ALA A 59 -22.40 -17.75 -4.60
C ALA A 59 -21.34 -18.59 -3.87
N LYS A 60 -21.54 -19.91 -3.86
CA LYS A 60 -20.57 -20.91 -3.35
C LYS A 60 -19.37 -21.07 -4.29
N PHE A 61 -18.51 -20.07 -4.52
CA PHE A 61 -17.28 -20.32 -5.27
C PHE A 61 -16.12 -19.42 -4.79
N PHE A 62 -15.13 -20.04 -4.13
CA PHE A 62 -13.86 -19.46 -3.68
C PHE A 62 -13.96 -18.38 -2.56
N PRO A 63 -12.93 -18.23 -1.69
CA PRO A 63 -12.95 -17.21 -0.65
C PRO A 63 -12.82 -15.81 -1.26
N ASP A 64 -13.94 -15.17 -1.55
CA ASP A 64 -14.00 -13.85 -2.18
C ASP A 64 -13.30 -12.74 -1.39
N TRP A 65 -13.10 -12.96 -0.10
CA TRP A 65 -12.28 -12.07 0.74
C TRP A 65 -10.79 -12.12 0.37
N VAL A 66 -10.25 -13.28 -0.06
CA VAL A 66 -8.87 -13.39 -0.56
C VAL A 66 -8.76 -12.63 -1.88
N LEU A 67 -9.79 -12.73 -2.72
CA LEU A 67 -9.85 -11.95 -3.96
C LEU A 67 -9.88 -10.44 -3.65
N ALA A 68 -10.67 -10.00 -2.68
CA ALA A 68 -10.68 -8.61 -2.21
C ALA A 68 -9.30 -8.17 -1.67
N LEU A 69 -8.61 -9.03 -0.92
CA LEU A 69 -7.23 -8.77 -0.48
C LEU A 69 -6.27 -8.61 -1.66
N VAL A 70 -6.29 -9.56 -2.59
CA VAL A 70 -5.42 -9.51 -3.78
C VAL A 70 -5.70 -8.25 -4.59
N ILE A 71 -6.97 -7.93 -4.84
CA ILE A 71 -7.37 -6.71 -5.56
C ILE A 71 -6.87 -5.47 -4.81
N SER A 72 -7.08 -5.39 -3.50
CA SER A 72 -6.61 -4.25 -2.71
C SER A 72 -5.10 -4.10 -2.74
N GLY A 73 -4.35 -5.21 -2.62
CA GLY A 73 -2.89 -5.22 -2.67
C GLY A 73 -2.35 -4.80 -4.03
N VAL A 74 -2.93 -5.31 -5.13
CA VAL A 74 -2.54 -4.94 -6.49
C VAL A 74 -2.84 -3.47 -6.77
N LEU A 75 -4.03 -2.98 -6.42
CA LEU A 75 -4.39 -1.57 -6.60
C LEU A 75 -3.48 -0.66 -5.78
N SER A 76 -3.22 -1.02 -4.52
CA SER A 76 -2.32 -0.28 -3.63
C SER A 76 -0.91 -0.24 -4.18
N ALA A 77 -0.38 -1.35 -4.70
CA ALA A 77 0.93 -1.41 -5.33
C ALA A 77 1.00 -0.50 -6.58
N ILE A 78 0.02 -0.57 -7.48
CA ILE A 78 -0.02 0.27 -8.69
C ILE A 78 -0.04 1.76 -8.31
N VAL A 79 -0.93 2.15 -7.40
CA VAL A 79 -1.08 3.55 -6.98
C VAL A 79 0.16 4.04 -6.25
N THR A 80 0.74 3.22 -5.36
CA THR A 80 1.98 3.56 -4.65
C THR A 80 3.15 3.71 -5.61
N PHE A 81 3.28 2.81 -6.59
CA PHE A 81 4.32 2.90 -7.61
C PHE A 81 4.21 4.22 -8.39
N SER A 82 2.99 4.61 -8.80
CA SER A 82 2.75 5.89 -9.46
C SER A 82 3.08 7.10 -8.58
N ILE A 83 2.68 7.06 -7.30
CA ILE A 83 2.94 8.16 -6.34
C ILE A 83 4.44 8.29 -6.07
N ALA A 84 5.13 7.20 -5.74
CA ALA A 84 6.56 7.19 -5.45
C ALA A 84 7.38 7.62 -6.67
N ARG A 85 7.04 7.11 -7.86
CA ARG A 85 7.69 7.51 -9.11
C ARG A 85 7.44 8.98 -9.44
N GLY A 86 6.25 9.50 -9.15
CA GLY A 86 5.94 10.92 -9.30
C GLY A 86 6.74 11.80 -8.36
N GLY A 87 6.86 11.40 -7.08
CA GLY A 87 7.65 12.11 -6.07
C GLY A 87 9.16 12.10 -6.32
N LEU A 88 9.67 11.08 -7.01
CA LEU A 88 11.08 10.94 -7.36
C LEU A 88 11.37 11.23 -8.84
N ALA A 89 10.43 11.83 -9.58
CA ALA A 89 10.53 11.96 -11.03
C ALA A 89 11.79 12.70 -11.50
N GLU A 90 12.21 13.73 -10.78
CA GLU A 90 13.42 14.51 -11.07
C GLU A 90 14.69 13.65 -10.96
N TYR A 91 14.81 12.85 -9.91
CA TYR A 91 15.97 11.99 -9.65
C TYR A 91 16.02 10.73 -10.50
N LEU A 92 14.87 10.29 -11.01
CA LEU A 92 14.79 9.20 -11.98
C LEU A 92 15.27 9.60 -13.38
N LEU A 93 15.41 10.90 -13.64
CA LEU A 93 15.94 11.46 -14.88
C LEU A 93 17.32 12.09 -14.69
N ASP A 94 17.97 11.84 -13.55
CA ASP A 94 19.31 12.35 -13.26
C ASP A 94 20.35 11.73 -14.22
N ASN A 95 21.44 12.46 -14.43
CA ASN A 95 22.58 11.98 -15.22
C ASN A 95 23.45 11.00 -14.43
N ASP A 96 23.39 11.02 -13.09
CA ASP A 96 24.12 10.10 -12.23
C ASP A 96 23.42 8.72 -12.16
N PRO A 97 24.04 7.64 -12.66
CA PRO A 97 23.46 6.30 -12.62
C PRO A 97 23.20 5.78 -11.21
N GLU A 98 24.01 6.18 -10.22
CA GLU A 98 23.88 5.71 -8.84
C GLU A 98 22.62 6.30 -8.19
N VAL A 99 22.34 7.57 -8.44
CA VAL A 99 21.13 8.27 -7.98
C VAL A 99 19.88 7.64 -8.60
N VAL A 100 19.91 7.39 -9.91
CA VAL A 100 18.78 6.76 -10.62
C VAL A 100 18.52 5.34 -10.13
N ASP A 101 19.57 4.54 -9.90
CA ASP A 101 19.43 3.17 -9.38
C ASP A 101 18.86 3.18 -7.95
N PHE A 102 19.35 4.07 -7.09
CA PHE A 102 18.83 4.19 -5.72
C PHE A 102 17.39 4.68 -5.69
N ALA A 103 17.03 5.70 -6.49
CA ALA A 103 15.66 6.18 -6.62
C ALA A 103 14.71 5.06 -7.09
N ASN A 104 15.13 4.23 -8.07
CA ASN A 104 14.34 3.07 -8.49
C ASN A 104 14.17 2.03 -7.36
N LYS A 105 15.22 1.76 -6.57
CA LYS A 105 15.13 0.87 -5.40
C LYS A 105 14.12 1.40 -4.38
N MET A 106 14.13 2.71 -4.10
CA MET A 106 13.17 3.35 -3.20
C MET A 106 11.74 3.18 -3.70
N VAL A 107 11.46 3.41 -4.99
CA VAL A 107 10.12 3.20 -5.59
C VAL A 107 9.64 1.78 -5.35
N TRP A 108 10.48 0.78 -5.61
CA TRP A 108 10.11 -0.62 -5.39
C TRP A 108 9.93 -0.96 -3.91
N PHE A 109 10.78 -0.42 -3.05
CA PHE A 109 10.68 -0.60 -1.60
C PHE A 109 9.34 -0.10 -1.07
N TYR A 110 8.96 1.16 -1.36
CA TYR A 110 7.67 1.71 -0.92
C TYR A 110 6.48 0.95 -1.50
N THR A 111 6.58 0.51 -2.76
CA THR A 111 5.54 -0.29 -3.42
C THR A 111 5.31 -1.61 -2.67
N MET A 112 6.38 -2.34 -2.35
CA MET A 112 6.29 -3.61 -1.62
C MET A 112 5.85 -3.41 -0.17
N MET A 113 6.30 -2.34 0.46
CA MET A 113 5.89 -1.99 1.81
C MET A 113 4.40 -1.68 1.89
N ASN A 114 3.86 -0.86 0.97
CA ASN A 114 2.43 -0.58 0.93
C ASN A 114 1.60 -1.80 0.56
N LEU A 115 2.10 -2.68 -0.31
CA LEU A 115 1.46 -3.97 -0.56
C LEU A 115 1.34 -4.77 0.75
N GLY A 116 2.43 -4.89 1.51
CA GLY A 116 2.44 -5.58 2.80
C GLY A 116 1.47 -4.95 3.82
N LEU A 117 1.51 -3.63 3.98
CA LEU A 117 0.60 -2.89 4.85
C LEU A 117 -0.86 -3.08 4.44
N THR A 118 -1.15 -3.09 3.14
CA THR A 118 -2.50 -3.30 2.59
C THR A 118 -3.02 -4.70 2.91
N VAL A 119 -2.18 -5.72 2.76
CA VAL A 119 -2.55 -7.10 3.08
C VAL A 119 -2.84 -7.24 4.58
N ILE A 120 -1.96 -6.71 5.44
CA ILE A 120 -2.15 -6.73 6.90
C ILE A 120 -3.43 -5.97 7.28
N PHE A 121 -3.61 -4.77 6.76
CA PHE A 121 -4.76 -3.92 7.11
C PHE A 121 -6.07 -4.48 6.57
N GLY A 122 -6.09 -5.00 5.34
CA GLY A 122 -7.25 -5.68 4.77
C GLY A 122 -7.62 -6.92 5.57
N PHE A 123 -6.63 -7.67 6.05
CA PHE A 123 -6.86 -8.81 6.95
C PHE A 123 -7.51 -8.36 8.26
N LEU A 124 -7.03 -7.28 8.89
CA LEU A 124 -7.63 -6.71 10.09
C LEU A 124 -9.08 -6.23 9.85
N ILE A 125 -9.35 -5.56 8.73
CA ILE A 125 -10.70 -5.12 8.36
C ILE A 125 -11.63 -6.32 8.20
N SER A 126 -11.17 -7.39 7.56
CA SER A 126 -11.97 -8.60 7.38
C SER A 126 -12.45 -9.18 8.72
N PHE A 127 -11.59 -9.13 9.75
CA PHE A 127 -11.93 -9.58 11.11
C PHE A 127 -12.98 -8.67 11.77
N VAL A 128 -12.84 -7.36 11.63
CA VAL A 128 -13.81 -6.38 12.15
C VAL A 128 -15.18 -6.54 11.48
N LEU A 129 -15.21 -6.76 10.17
CA LEU A 129 -16.45 -6.98 9.43
C LEU A 129 -17.16 -8.25 9.89
N ARG A 130 -16.45 -9.33 10.22
CA ARG A 130 -17.06 -10.55 10.80
C ARG A 130 -17.88 -10.25 12.04
N LEU A 131 -17.32 -9.49 12.97
CA LEU A 131 -17.91 -9.28 14.30
C LEU A 131 -19.29 -8.61 14.24
N LYS A 132 -19.60 -7.85 13.18
CA LYS A 132 -20.83 -7.06 13.06
C LYS A 132 -21.68 -7.36 11.82
N SER A 133 -21.25 -8.24 10.92
CA SER A 133 -21.89 -8.44 9.61
C SER A 133 -22.84 -9.63 9.55
N LYS A 134 -23.90 -9.53 8.72
CA LYS A 134 -24.75 -10.66 8.31
C LYS A 134 -24.09 -11.59 7.27
N VAL A 135 -22.92 -11.22 6.75
CA VAL A 135 -22.14 -11.91 5.70
C VAL A 135 -21.06 -12.83 6.31
N GLN A 136 -21.16 -13.13 7.60
CA GLN A 136 -20.28 -14.04 8.36
C GLN A 136 -19.85 -15.33 7.62
N PRO A 137 -20.69 -16.01 6.81
CA PRO A 137 -20.28 -17.26 6.17
C PRO A 137 -19.18 -17.14 5.10
N HIS A 138 -18.87 -15.93 4.61
CA HIS A 138 -17.97 -15.70 3.46
C HIS A 138 -16.66 -14.99 3.84
N LEU A 139 -16.50 -14.65 5.11
CA LEU A 139 -15.24 -14.16 5.68
C LEU A 139 -14.45 -15.37 6.24
N PRO A 140 -13.11 -15.33 6.24
CA PRO A 140 -12.28 -16.48 6.67
C PRO A 140 -12.51 -16.87 8.13
N PHE A 141 -12.95 -15.88 8.86
CA PHE A 141 -13.43 -15.92 10.21
C PHE A 141 -14.79 -15.27 10.02
#